data_AF-Q2M588-F1
#
_entry.id   AF-Q2M588-F1
#
_cell.length_a   1.000
_cell.length_b   1.000
_cell.length_c   1.000
_cell.angle_alpha   90.00
_cell.angle_beta   90.00
_cell.angle_gamma   90.00
#
_symmetry.space_group_name_H-M   'P 1'
#
loop_
_entity.id
_entity.type
_entity.pdbx_description
1 polymer ?
#
loop_
_entity_poly.entity_id
_entity_poly.type
_entity_poly.pdbx_seq_one_letter_code
_entity_poly.pdbx_strand_id
1 'polypeptide(L)'
;DPNLQNIPRELRSVFKAREGKILVISDFSQIELRIASEYVGDEKMIRAFKEGRDLHRYTASILLGKREEEVSKEERQLAKAVNFGLIYGISAKGLSEYAKSYGIDLSVDEAQKIRDKFFEYFVSFKNWHEKVKRELKEFKESRGYTLLGRKYVAHTFPDAVNYPIQGTG
;
A
#
# COMPACT_ATOMS: atom_id res chain seq x y z
N ASP A 1 -30.30 -9.06 6.30
CA ASP A 1 -28.85 -9.20 6.09
C ASP A 1 -28.10 -7.89 6.29
N PRO A 2 -27.50 -7.64 7.47
CA PRO A 2 -26.63 -6.48 7.67
C PRO A 2 -25.23 -6.73 7.08
N ASN A 3 -24.65 -5.70 6.44
CA ASN A 3 -23.25 -5.74 6.01
C ASN A 3 -22.32 -5.61 7.23
N LEU A 4 -21.71 -6.73 7.64
CA LEU A 4 -20.83 -6.80 8.81
C LEU A 4 -19.52 -5.99 8.63
N GLN A 5 -19.10 -5.67 7.41
CA GLN A 5 -17.88 -4.90 7.15
C GLN A 5 -18.01 -3.43 7.57
N ASN A 6 -19.23 -2.89 7.50
CA ASN A 6 -19.53 -1.50 7.77
C ASN A 6 -19.91 -1.24 9.24
N ILE A 7 -19.74 -2.22 10.14
CA ILE A 7 -20.02 -2.04 11.56
C ILE A 7 -19.00 -1.05 12.16
N PRO A 8 -19.47 0.08 12.73
CA PRO A 8 -18.60 1.04 13.42
C PRO A 8 -17.77 0.38 14.52
N ARG A 9 -16.53 0.84 14.72
CA ARG A 9 -15.60 0.20 15.67
C ARG A 9 -16.15 0.20 17.09
N GLU A 10 -16.83 1.27 17.49
CA GLU A 10 -17.48 1.46 18.77
C GLU A 10 -18.59 0.43 19.05
N LEU A 11 -19.26 -0.07 18.00
CA LEU A 11 -20.31 -1.08 18.11
C LEU A 11 -19.77 -2.51 18.09
N ARG A 12 -18.48 -2.74 17.80
CA ARG A 12 -17.93 -4.11 17.76
C ARG A 12 -17.96 -4.81 19.12
N SER A 13 -18.02 -4.06 20.22
CA SER A 13 -18.06 -4.57 21.59
C SER A 13 -19.37 -5.31 21.94
N VAL A 14 -20.43 -5.14 21.13
CA VAL A 14 -21.72 -5.82 21.34
C VAL A 14 -21.66 -7.29 20.93
N PHE A 15 -20.71 -7.66 20.07
CA PHE A 15 -20.50 -9.05 19.65
C PHE A 15 -19.65 -9.77 20.70
N LYS A 16 -20.27 -10.72 21.40
CA LYS A 16 -19.63 -11.47 22.50
C LYS A 16 -19.59 -12.96 22.20
N ALA A 17 -18.58 -13.63 22.75
CA ALA A 17 -18.57 -15.08 22.80
C ALA A 17 -19.75 -15.60 23.63
N ARG A 18 -20.20 -16.82 23.35
CA ARG A 18 -21.15 -17.52 24.22
C ARG A 18 -20.47 -17.86 25.55
N GLU A 19 -21.29 -18.10 26.58
CA GLU A 19 -20.82 -18.54 27.90
C GLU A 19 -19.87 -19.74 27.78
N GLY A 20 -18.78 -19.73 28.56
CA GLY A 20 -17.73 -20.74 28.51
C GLY A 20 -16.86 -20.72 27.23
N LYS A 21 -16.96 -19.70 26.37
CA LYS A 21 -16.13 -19.55 25.16
C LYS A 21 -15.44 -18.19 25.09
N ILE A 22 -14.42 -18.10 24.24
CA ILE A 22 -13.73 -16.85 23.91
C ILE A 22 -13.74 -16.61 22.39
N LEU A 23 -13.64 -15.35 21.98
CA LEU A 23 -13.36 -15.00 20.60
C LEU A 23 -11.84 -14.89 20.41
N VAL A 24 -11.31 -15.59 19.41
CA VAL A 24 -9.92 -15.44 18.97
C VAL A 24 -9.96 -14.64 17.66
N ILE A 25 -9.24 -13.52 17.63
CA ILE A 25 -9.17 -12.63 16.48
C ILE A 25 -7.77 -12.75 15.88
N SER A 26 -7.71 -12.97 14.58
CA SER A 26 -6.47 -12.94 13.80
C SER A 26 -6.65 -11.96 12.65
N ASP A 27 -5.60 -11.21 12.34
CA ASP A 27 -5.56 -10.27 11.24
C ASP A 27 -4.20 -10.40 10.54
N PHE A 28 -4.16 -10.16 9.24
CA PHE A 28 -2.93 -10.24 8.49
C PHE A 28 -2.15 -8.93 8.55
N SER A 29 -0.94 -9.00 9.11
CA SER A 29 -0.04 -7.84 9.20
C SER A 29 0.45 -7.38 7.82
N GLN A 30 -0.07 -6.24 7.35
CA GLN A 30 0.37 -5.55 6.13
C GLN A 30 0.30 -6.44 4.87
N ILE A 31 -0.72 -7.30 4.78
CA ILE A 31 -0.84 -8.30 3.70
C ILE A 31 -0.79 -7.70 2.31
N GLU A 32 -1.46 -6.55 2.12
CA GLU A 32 -1.48 -5.86 0.84
C GLU A 32 -0.10 -5.47 0.34
N LEU A 33 0.76 -4.94 1.23
CA LEU A 33 2.11 -4.53 0.86
C LEU A 33 3.02 -5.73 0.58
N ARG A 34 2.79 -6.85 1.29
CA ARG A 34 3.47 -8.12 1.01
C ARG A 34 3.09 -8.65 -0.37
N ILE A 35 1.79 -8.69 -0.66
CA ILE A 35 1.27 -9.10 -1.98
C ILE A 35 1.81 -8.17 -3.06
N ALA A 36 1.76 -6.85 -2.86
CA ALA A 36 2.26 -5.88 -3.83
C ALA A 36 3.75 -6.09 -4.13
N SER A 37 4.56 -6.31 -3.08
CA SER A 37 5.99 -6.57 -3.23
C SER A 37 6.28 -7.86 -3.99
N GLU A 38 5.53 -8.93 -3.73
CA GLU A 38 5.66 -10.21 -4.40
C GLU A 38 5.18 -10.12 -5.86
N TYR A 39 4.02 -9.50 -6.09
CA TYR A 39 3.43 -9.33 -7.42
C TYR A 39 4.32 -8.53 -8.36
N VAL A 40 4.97 -7.49 -7.84
CA VAL A 40 5.88 -6.62 -8.60
C VAL A 40 7.31 -7.19 -8.64
N GLY A 41 7.66 -8.13 -7.76
CA GLY A 41 9.01 -8.66 -7.64
C GLY A 41 10.00 -7.62 -7.08
N ASP A 42 9.60 -6.83 -6.08
CA ASP A 42 10.50 -5.87 -5.45
C ASP A 42 11.34 -6.54 -4.36
N GLU A 43 12.57 -6.94 -4.72
CA GLU A 43 13.48 -7.67 -3.82
C GLU A 43 13.81 -6.90 -2.54
N LYS A 44 13.84 -5.57 -2.59
CA LYS A 44 14.16 -4.73 -1.43
C LYS A 44 13.05 -4.80 -0.39
N MET A 45 11.80 -4.64 -0.82
CA MET A 45 10.62 -4.73 0.02
C MET A 45 10.39 -6.17 0.52
N ILE A 46 10.55 -7.17 -0.34
CA ILE A 46 10.48 -8.60 0.04
C ILE A 46 11.51 -8.92 1.11
N ARG A 47 12.76 -8.47 0.93
CA ARG A 47 13.83 -8.68 1.92
C ARG A 47 13.53 -8.01 3.24
N ALA A 48 13.05 -6.77 3.23
CA ALA A 48 12.67 -6.07 4.45
C ALA A 48 11.59 -6.81 5.24
N PHE A 49 10.61 -7.38 4.55
CA PHE A 49 9.61 -8.24 5.19
C PHE A 49 10.16 -9.54 5.74
N LYS A 50 11.07 -10.21 5.03
CA LYS A 50 11.73 -11.46 5.47
C LYS A 50 12.62 -11.24 6.69
N GLU A 51 13.25 -10.07 6.79
CA GLU A 51 14.08 -9.66 7.93
C GLU A 51 13.25 -9.18 9.13
N GLY A 52 11.90 -9.17 9.03
CA GLY A 52 11.03 -8.74 10.11
C GLY A 52 11.05 -7.22 10.37
N ARG A 53 11.53 -6.44 9.41
CA ARG A 53 11.61 -4.97 9.55
C ARG A 53 10.22 -4.35 9.48
N ASP A 54 10.06 -3.21 10.15
CA ASP A 54 8.87 -2.38 9.98
C ASP A 54 8.98 -1.66 8.64
N LEU A 55 8.18 -2.11 7.65
CA LEU A 55 8.27 -1.56 6.31
C LEU A 55 8.10 -0.03 6.27
N HIS A 56 7.25 0.54 7.12
CA HIS A 56 7.04 1.98 7.12
C HIS A 56 8.27 2.71 7.68
N ARG A 57 8.92 2.17 8.72
CA ARG A 57 10.20 2.72 9.20
C ARG A 57 11.28 2.59 8.15
N TYR A 58 11.37 1.43 7.49
CA TYR A 58 12.30 1.22 6.39
C TYR A 58 12.08 2.25 5.26
N THR A 59 10.86 2.42 4.77
CA THR A 59 10.56 3.44 3.75
C THR A 59 10.93 4.84 4.24
N ALA A 60 10.60 5.21 5.49
CA ALA A 60 10.98 6.52 6.05
C ALA A 60 12.50 6.72 6.09
N SER A 61 13.24 5.68 6.49
CA SER A 61 14.70 5.70 6.59
C SER A 61 15.34 6.01 5.23
N ILE A 62 14.79 5.44 4.15
CA ILE A 62 15.21 5.72 2.77
C ILE A 62 14.86 7.15 2.34
N LEU A 63 13.63 7.60 2.57
CA LEU A 63 13.18 8.93 2.14
C LEU A 63 13.96 10.06 2.83
N LEU A 64 14.29 9.86 4.11
CA LEU A 64 14.90 10.86 4.99
C LEU A 64 16.43 10.69 5.13
N GLY A 65 16.99 9.57 4.64
CA GLY A 65 18.43 9.32 4.69
C GLY A 65 18.97 9.11 6.10
N LYS A 66 18.24 8.40 6.96
CA LYS A 66 18.65 8.11 8.35
C LYS A 66 18.42 6.66 8.74
N ARG A 67 18.86 6.26 9.95
CA ARG A 67 18.68 4.89 10.43
C ARG A 67 17.23 4.64 10.86
N GLU A 68 16.77 3.39 10.77
CA GLU A 68 15.37 3.03 11.09
C GLU A 68 15.00 3.27 12.56
N GLU A 69 15.99 3.16 13.46
CA GLU A 69 15.83 3.38 14.89
C GLU A 69 15.62 4.87 15.21
N GLU A 70 16.11 5.75 14.33
CA GLU A 70 16.00 7.21 14.44
C GLU A 70 14.71 7.75 13.80
N VAL A 71 13.90 6.88 13.19
CA VAL A 71 12.61 7.26 12.60
C VAL A 71 11.61 7.55 13.71
N SER A 72 11.02 8.74 13.69
CA SER A 72 9.96 9.13 14.61
C SER A 72 8.64 8.45 14.24
N LYS A 73 7.65 8.57 15.13
CA LYS A 73 6.31 8.04 14.87
C LYS A 73 5.63 8.79 13.72
N GLU A 74 5.85 10.10 13.63
CA GLU A 74 5.31 11.00 12.61
C GLU A 74 5.90 10.67 11.24
N GLU A 75 7.21 10.41 11.16
CA GLU A 75 7.88 10.01 9.92
C GLU A 75 7.49 8.61 9.46
N ARG A 76 7.29 7.69 10.41
CA ARG A 76 6.69 6.39 10.13
C ARG A 76 5.27 6.54 9.56
N GLN A 77 4.48 7.47 10.11
CA GLN A 77 3.13 7.78 9.63
C GLN A 77 3.16 8.40 8.22
N LEU A 78 4.14 9.26 7.92
CA LEU A 78 4.40 9.77 6.58
C LEU A 78 4.68 8.62 5.62
N ALA A 79 5.63 7.76 5.94
CA ALA A 79 5.97 6.61 5.10
C ALA A 79 4.81 5.63 4.94
N LYS A 80 3.89 5.56 5.90
CA LYS A 80 2.63 4.81 5.75
C LYS A 80 1.75 5.43 4.66
N ALA A 81 1.51 6.74 4.71
CA ALA A 81 0.78 7.45 3.65
C ALA A 81 1.45 7.31 2.28
N VAL A 82 2.78 7.38 2.23
CA VAL A 82 3.58 7.20 1.01
C VAL A 82 3.41 5.80 0.44
N ASN A 83 3.58 4.75 1.25
CA ASN A 83 3.43 3.36 0.79
C ASN A 83 2.03 3.11 0.22
N PHE A 84 0.98 3.40 0.99
CA PHE A 84 -0.41 3.17 0.55
C PHE A 84 -0.87 4.13 -0.55
N GLY A 85 -0.28 5.30 -0.66
CA GLY A 85 -0.60 6.21 -1.75
C GLY A 85 0.10 5.81 -3.04
N LEU A 86 1.42 5.75 -3.01
CA LEU A 86 2.24 5.64 -4.21
C LEU A 86 2.17 4.26 -4.85
N ILE A 87 2.10 3.17 -4.09
CA ILE A 87 1.95 1.82 -4.65
C ILE A 87 0.65 1.71 -5.45
N TYR A 88 -0.42 2.34 -4.94
CA TYR A 88 -1.75 2.36 -5.54
C TYR A 88 -1.97 3.52 -6.52
N GLY A 89 -0.89 4.20 -6.91
CA GLY A 89 -0.90 5.00 -8.12
C GLY A 89 -1.34 6.46 -7.97
N ILE A 90 -1.42 7.01 -6.77
CA ILE A 90 -1.73 8.43 -6.61
C ILE A 90 -0.59 9.32 -7.13
N SER A 91 -0.96 10.46 -7.72
CA SER A 91 0.00 11.49 -8.17
C SER A 91 0.64 12.22 -6.99
N ALA A 92 1.66 13.06 -7.22
CA ALA A 92 2.22 13.90 -6.16
C ALA A 92 1.16 14.81 -5.51
N LYS A 93 0.29 15.43 -6.33
CA LYS A 93 -0.87 16.19 -5.82
C LYS A 93 -1.79 15.29 -4.98
N GLY A 94 -2.10 14.09 -5.48
CA GLY A 94 -2.91 13.13 -4.74
C GLY A 94 -2.25 12.70 -3.42
N LEU A 95 -0.92 12.56 -3.37
CA LEU A 95 -0.18 12.25 -2.14
C LEU A 95 -0.25 13.40 -1.13
N SER A 96 -0.08 14.65 -1.58
CA SER A 96 -0.26 15.84 -0.73
C SER A 96 -1.65 15.87 -0.09
N GLU A 97 -2.70 15.55 -0.85
CA GLU A 97 -4.08 15.48 -0.34
C GLU A 97 -4.30 14.26 0.57
N TYR A 98 -3.81 13.08 0.17
CA TYR A 98 -3.99 11.82 0.89
C TYR A 98 -3.28 11.83 2.25
N ALA A 99 -2.08 12.43 2.34
CA ALA A 99 -1.32 12.53 3.57
C ALA A 99 -2.04 13.31 4.68
N LYS A 100 -2.98 14.21 4.32
CA LYS A 100 -3.81 14.93 5.30
C LYS A 100 -4.69 13.98 6.11
N SER A 101 -5.16 12.88 5.51
CA SER A 101 -5.92 11.83 6.23
C SER A 101 -5.07 11.11 7.29
N TYR A 102 -3.74 11.23 7.20
CA TYR A 102 -2.78 10.74 8.17
C TYR A 102 -2.33 11.81 9.17
N GLY A 103 -2.90 13.02 9.10
CA GLY A 103 -2.54 14.17 9.93
C GLY A 103 -1.24 14.87 9.50
N ILE A 104 -0.85 14.74 8.23
CA ILE A 104 0.41 15.25 7.71
C ILE A 104 0.11 16.27 6.62
N ASP A 105 0.65 17.48 6.79
CA ASP A 105 0.60 18.50 5.75
C ASP A 105 1.86 18.43 4.90
N LEU A 106 1.66 18.42 3.58
CA LEU A 106 2.70 18.27 2.57
C LEU A 106 2.34 19.19 1.43
N SER A 107 3.25 20.09 1.06
CA SER A 107 3.13 20.81 -0.21
C SER A 107 3.22 19.82 -1.38
N VAL A 108 2.68 20.22 -2.54
CA VAL A 108 2.76 19.41 -3.76
C VAL A 108 4.22 19.17 -4.17
N ASP A 109 5.09 20.16 -3.96
CA ASP A 109 6.52 20.07 -4.27
C ASP A 109 7.25 19.08 -3.36
N GLU A 110 6.94 19.06 -2.07
CA GLU A 110 7.48 18.05 -1.15
C GLU A 110 6.98 16.65 -1.49
N ALA A 111 5.68 16.53 -1.80
CA ALA A 111 5.10 15.26 -2.22
C ALA A 111 5.74 14.74 -3.53
N GLN A 112 6.09 15.65 -4.45
CA GLN A 112 6.81 15.30 -5.68
C GLN A 112 8.23 14.79 -5.37
N LYS A 113 8.99 15.49 -4.52
CA LYS A 113 10.33 15.04 -4.10
C LYS A 113 10.30 13.67 -3.42
N ILE A 114 9.31 13.44 -2.56
CA ILE A 114 9.09 12.15 -1.89
C ILE A 114 8.77 11.06 -2.92
N ARG A 115 7.88 11.37 -3.86
CA ARG A 115 7.51 10.45 -4.94
C ARG A 115 8.73 10.05 -5.76
N ASP A 116 9.56 11.01 -6.15
CA ASP A 116 10.75 10.74 -6.96
C ASP A 116 11.74 9.84 -6.21
N LYS A 117 12.07 10.17 -4.96
CA LYS A 117 12.92 9.33 -4.10
C LYS A 117 12.36 7.91 -3.93
N PHE A 118 11.04 7.78 -3.74
CA PHE A 118 10.39 6.49 -3.59
C PHE A 118 10.61 5.61 -4.83
N PHE A 119 10.34 6.13 -6.02
CA PHE A 119 10.45 5.37 -7.27
C PHE A 119 11.88 5.24 -7.79
N GLU A 120 12.79 6.10 -7.37
CA GLU A 120 14.23 5.92 -7.56
C GLU A 120 14.75 4.71 -6.75
N TYR A 121 14.26 4.54 -5.53
CA TYR A 121 14.66 3.41 -4.69
C TYR A 121 13.92 2.11 -5.06
N PHE A 122 12.60 2.15 -5.19
CA PHE A 122 11.72 1.03 -5.50
C PHE A 122 11.43 0.94 -7.01
N VAL A 123 12.50 0.68 -7.78
CA VAL A 123 12.48 0.69 -9.25
C VAL A 123 11.48 -0.32 -9.83
N SER A 124 11.27 -1.47 -9.18
CA SER A 124 10.30 -2.47 -9.67
C SER A 124 8.88 -1.91 -9.73
N PHE A 125 8.47 -1.11 -8.73
CA PHE A 125 7.18 -0.43 -8.76
C PHE A 125 7.10 0.64 -9.84
N LYS A 126 8.19 1.39 -10.08
CA LYS A 126 8.25 2.37 -11.18
C LYS A 126 8.04 1.69 -12.53
N ASN A 127 8.79 0.63 -12.80
CA ASN A 127 8.72 -0.11 -14.06
C ASN A 127 7.33 -0.73 -14.27
N TRP A 128 6.75 -1.28 -13.21
CA TRP A 128 5.40 -1.82 -13.25
C TRP A 128 4.35 -0.74 -13.56
N HIS A 129 4.43 0.42 -12.90
CA HIS A 129 3.54 1.56 -13.17
C HIS A 129 3.66 2.06 -14.60
N GLU A 130 4.89 2.16 -15.14
CA GLU A 130 5.14 2.57 -16.52
C GLU A 130 4.58 1.56 -17.52
N LYS A 131 4.75 0.25 -17.25
CA LYS A 131 4.15 -0.82 -18.05
C LYS A 131 2.63 -0.68 -18.11
N VAL A 132 1.97 -0.55 -16.96
CA VAL A 132 0.50 -0.43 -16.87
C VAL A 132 0.01 0.83 -17.60
N LYS A 133 0.69 1.96 -17.44
CA LYS A 133 0.36 3.21 -18.16
C LYS A 133 0.48 3.04 -19.67
N ARG A 134 1.51 2.35 -20.15
CA ARG A 134 1.69 2.05 -21.57
C ARG A 134 0.54 1.19 -22.10
N GLU A 135 0.20 0.11 -21.40
CA GLU A 135 -0.92 -0.77 -21.77
C GLU A 135 -2.24 0.00 -21.88
N LEU A 136 -2.56 0.83 -20.88
CA LEU A 136 -3.79 1.64 -20.90
C LEU A 136 -3.79 2.68 -22.03
N LYS A 137 -2.62 3.25 -22.37
CA LYS A 137 -2.51 4.22 -23.47
C LYS A 137 -2.73 3.54 -24.82
N GLU A 138 -2.07 2.41 -25.04
CA GLU A 138 -2.02 1.68 -26.32
C GLU A 138 -3.27 0.84 -26.57
N PHE A 139 -3.74 0.10 -25.56
CA PHE A 139 -4.83 -0.88 -25.70
C PHE A 139 -6.15 -0.44 -25.06
N LYS A 140 -6.18 0.69 -24.33
CA LYS A 140 -7.34 1.17 -23.55
C LYS A 140 -7.74 0.26 -22.38
N GLU A 141 -6.88 -0.68 -22.04
CA GLU A 141 -7.05 -1.61 -20.93
C GLU A 141 -5.68 -2.17 -20.50
N SER A 142 -5.59 -2.60 -19.24
CA SER A 142 -4.52 -3.45 -18.73
C SER A 142 -5.14 -4.77 -18.29
N ARG A 143 -4.53 -5.87 -18.71
CA ARG A 143 -5.02 -7.23 -18.44
C ARG A 143 -3.92 -8.02 -17.74
N GLY A 144 -4.32 -8.89 -16.82
CA GLY A 144 -3.36 -9.72 -16.11
C GLY A 144 -4.03 -10.79 -15.27
N TYR A 145 -3.23 -11.36 -14.37
CA TYR A 145 -3.65 -12.38 -13.43
C TYR A 145 -3.24 -11.93 -12.03
N THR A 146 -4.03 -12.28 -11.01
CA THR A 146 -3.57 -12.21 -9.61
C THR A 146 -2.49 -13.27 -9.37
N LEU A 147 -1.80 -13.24 -8.21
CA LEU A 147 -0.78 -14.25 -7.88
C LEU A 147 -1.34 -15.69 -7.91
N LEU A 148 -2.63 -15.86 -7.65
CA LEU A 148 -3.33 -17.15 -7.64
C LEU A 148 -4.09 -17.43 -8.95
N GLY A 149 -3.82 -16.67 -10.02
CA GLY A 149 -4.32 -16.98 -11.36
C GLY A 149 -5.73 -16.46 -11.69
N ARG A 150 -6.33 -15.59 -10.86
CA ARG A 150 -7.60 -14.94 -11.22
C ARG A 150 -7.33 -13.88 -12.30
N LYS A 151 -8.01 -13.98 -13.45
CA LYS A 151 -7.92 -12.98 -14.52
C LYS A 151 -8.54 -11.65 -14.10
N TYR A 152 -7.93 -10.54 -14.52
CA TYR A 152 -8.52 -9.20 -14.41
C TYR A 152 -8.37 -8.42 -15.71
N VAL A 153 -9.29 -7.47 -15.92
CA VAL A 153 -9.23 -6.44 -16.96
C VAL A 153 -9.53 -5.11 -16.26
N ALA A 154 -8.68 -4.12 -16.47
CA ALA A 154 -8.82 -2.80 -15.89
C ALA A 154 -8.74 -1.73 -16.98
N HIS A 155 -9.61 -0.73 -16.89
CA HIS A 155 -9.67 0.38 -17.85
C HIS A 155 -9.09 1.68 -17.29
N THR A 156 -8.79 1.71 -16.00
CA THR A 156 -8.17 2.85 -15.32
C THR A 156 -6.86 2.43 -14.67
N PHE A 157 -5.97 3.41 -14.48
CA PHE A 157 -4.70 3.16 -13.81
C PHE A 157 -4.85 2.70 -12.35
N PRO A 158 -5.70 3.35 -11.52
CA PRO A 158 -5.95 2.88 -10.15
C PRO A 158 -6.47 1.44 -10.10
N ASP A 159 -7.42 1.08 -10.96
CA ASP A 159 -7.95 -0.29 -11.01
C ASP A 159 -6.85 -1.30 -11.39
N ALA A 160 -6.04 -0.96 -12.39
CA ALA A 160 -5.00 -1.85 -12.92
C ALA A 160 -3.89 -2.14 -11.90
N VAL A 161 -3.58 -1.20 -11.00
CA VAL A 161 -2.63 -1.42 -9.91
C VAL A 161 -3.29 -2.00 -8.65
N ASN A 162 -4.61 -1.86 -8.49
CA ASN A 162 -5.33 -2.34 -7.32
C ASN A 162 -5.79 -3.81 -7.45
N TYR A 163 -6.39 -4.17 -8.59
CA TYR A 163 -6.97 -5.51 -8.82
C TYR A 163 -6.02 -6.69 -8.59
N PRO A 164 -4.76 -6.69 -9.05
CA PRO A 164 -3.86 -7.81 -8.78
C PRO A 164 -3.56 -8.00 -7.29
N ILE A 165 -3.57 -6.90 -6.52
CA ILE A 165 -3.28 -6.93 -5.07
C ILE A 165 -4.53 -7.40 -4.31
N GLN A 166 -5.65 -6.69 -4.47
CA GLN A 166 -6.91 -6.97 -3.78
C GLN A 166 -7.53 -8.31 -4.20
N GLY A 167 -7.32 -8.73 -5.45
CA GLY A 167 -7.79 -10.03 -5.93
C GLY A 167 -6.98 -11.22 -5.42
N THR A 168 -5.80 -10.97 -4.83
CA THR A 168 -4.96 -12.00 -4.20
C THR A 168 -5.24 -12.13 -2.70
N GLY A 169 -5.47 -11.01 -2.00
CA GLY A 169 -5.78 -10.98 -0.57
C GLY A 169 -7.17 -11.52 -0.25
#